data_AF-A0A7S5AGW8-F1
#
_entry.id   AF-A0A7S5AGW8-F1
#
_cell.length_a   1.000
_cell.length_b   1.000
_cell.length_c   1.000
_cell.angle_alpha   90.00
_cell.angle_beta   90.00
_cell.angle_gamma   90.00
#
_symmetry.space_group_name_H-M   'P 1'
#
loop_
_entity.id
_entity.type
_entity.pdbx_description
1 polymer ?
#
loop_
_entity_poly.entity_id
_entity_poly.type
_entity_poly.pdbx_seq_one_letter_code
_entity_poly.pdbx_strand_id
1 'polypeptide(L)'
;ARLAVDFPDLPDPQAMFDIEYFKRDPRPFFKFAKEIYPGQFRPSLCHRFIALLDKREKILRNYTQNIDTLEQVAGVQRVMQCHGSFATASCLVCKHKVDCEAIREDIFRQVVPHCPRCSNIPFAIMKPDIVFFGENLPEAFHRAMKKDKDEVDLLIVIGSSLKVRQWAL
;
A
#
# COMPACT_ATOMS: atom_id res chain seq x y z
N ALA A 1 8.81 14.74 -13.42
CA ALA A 1 7.58 14.59 -12.63
C ALA A 1 7.46 15.78 -11.67
N ARG A 2 6.26 16.30 -11.40
CA ARG A 2 6.02 17.49 -10.55
C ARG A 2 6.75 17.42 -9.19
N LEU A 3 6.84 16.21 -8.62
CA LEU A 3 7.55 15.91 -7.38
C LEU A 3 9.07 16.21 -7.41
N ALA A 4 9.75 16.02 -8.54
CA ALA A 4 11.20 16.26 -8.65
C ALA A 4 11.56 17.76 -8.61
N VAL A 5 10.59 18.63 -8.95
CA VAL A 5 10.76 20.09 -8.83
C VAL A 5 10.67 20.51 -7.36
N ASP A 6 9.76 19.88 -6.61
CA ASP A 6 9.52 20.21 -5.20
C ASP A 6 10.51 19.52 -4.25
N PHE A 7 11.11 18.40 -4.68
CA PHE A 7 12.04 17.58 -3.90
C PHE A 7 13.26 17.20 -4.75
N PRO A 8 14.29 18.08 -4.83
CA PRO A 8 15.46 17.84 -5.66
C PRO A 8 16.31 16.65 -5.18
N ASP A 9 16.21 16.30 -3.90
CA ASP A 9 16.92 15.16 -3.31
C ASP A 9 16.23 13.80 -3.58
N LEU A 10 15.08 13.79 -4.26
CA LEU A 10 14.38 12.56 -4.65
C LEU A 10 15.01 12.02 -5.94
N PRO A 11 15.80 10.93 -5.89
CA PRO A 11 16.58 10.48 -7.05
C PRO A 11 15.69 9.95 -8.18
N ASP A 12 14.59 9.29 -7.83
CA ASP A 12 13.60 8.77 -8.76
C ASP A 12 12.24 8.57 -8.05
N PRO A 13 11.13 8.37 -8.78
CA PRO A 13 9.81 8.21 -8.18
C PRO A 13 9.67 6.99 -7.24
N GLN A 14 10.47 5.94 -7.40
CA GLN A 14 10.41 4.75 -6.55
C GLN A 14 10.98 5.02 -5.16
N ALA A 15 11.95 5.95 -5.05
CA ALA A 15 12.57 6.32 -3.78
C ALA A 15 11.58 6.89 -2.75
N MET A 16 10.40 7.36 -3.16
CA MET A 16 9.36 7.78 -2.20
C MET A 16 8.74 6.61 -1.42
N PHE A 17 8.95 5.39 -1.90
CA PHE A 17 8.59 4.14 -1.24
C PHE A 17 9.83 3.42 -0.69
N ASP A 18 10.98 4.08 -0.56
CA ASP A 18 12.15 3.51 0.11
C ASP A 18 12.08 3.81 1.61
N ILE A 19 12.24 2.78 2.46
CA ILE A 19 12.09 2.93 3.91
C ILE A 19 13.18 3.82 4.53
N GLU A 20 14.39 3.79 4.00
CA GLU A 20 15.49 4.62 4.49
C GLU A 20 15.33 6.06 4.04
N TYR A 21 14.88 6.28 2.79
CA TYR A 21 14.49 7.62 2.35
C TYR A 21 13.37 8.17 3.21
N PHE A 22 12.31 7.39 3.47
CA PHE A 22 11.17 7.83 4.26
C PHE A 22 11.54 8.23 5.69
N LYS A 23 12.45 7.50 6.33
CA LYS A 23 12.98 7.86 7.65
C LYS A 23 13.75 9.18 7.63
N ARG A 24 14.44 9.48 6.51
CA ARG A 24 15.20 10.72 6.33
C ARG A 24 14.29 11.91 6.00
N ASP A 25 13.40 11.74 5.03
CA ASP A 25 12.42 12.74 4.61
C ASP A 25 11.11 12.09 4.14
N PRO A 26 10.04 12.12 4.97
CA PRO A 26 8.76 11.53 4.62
C PRO A 26 7.88 12.47 3.76
N ARG A 27 8.28 13.73 3.57
CA ARG A 27 7.45 14.76 2.92
C ARG A 27 7.07 14.40 1.47
N PRO A 28 7.97 13.85 0.62
CA PRO A 28 7.59 13.45 -0.73
C PRO A 28 6.49 12.39 -0.77
N PHE A 29 6.56 11.41 0.13
CA PHE A 29 5.54 10.39 0.27
C PHE A 29 4.20 11.00 0.66
N PHE A 30 4.14 11.85 1.70
CA PHE A 30 2.87 12.43 2.15
C PHE A 30 2.28 13.45 1.16
N LYS A 31 3.12 14.12 0.38
CA LYS A 31 2.66 14.94 -0.74
C LYS A 31 1.92 14.09 -1.78
N PHE A 32 2.51 12.96 -2.13
CA PHE A 32 1.91 12.00 -3.06
C PHE A 32 0.72 11.24 -2.48
N ALA A 33 0.75 10.87 -1.20
CA ALA A 33 -0.29 10.11 -0.53
C ALA A 33 -1.67 10.79 -0.61
N LYS A 34 -1.71 12.12 -0.61
CA LYS A 34 -2.93 12.90 -0.81
C LYS A 34 -3.59 12.64 -2.17
N GLU A 35 -2.81 12.43 -3.21
CA GLU A 35 -3.29 12.22 -4.58
C GLU A 35 -3.90 10.83 -4.80
N ILE A 36 -3.48 9.85 -3.99
CA ILE A 36 -3.93 8.45 -4.11
C ILE A 36 -4.73 7.97 -2.90
N TYR A 37 -5.12 8.89 -2.02
CA TYR A 37 -5.82 8.55 -0.79
C TYR A 37 -7.18 7.90 -1.10
N PRO A 38 -7.58 6.82 -0.40
CA PRO A 38 -8.85 6.15 -0.62
C PRO A 38 -10.06 7.10 -0.60
N GLY A 39 -11.07 6.77 -1.42
CA GLY A 39 -12.32 7.52 -1.55
C GLY A 39 -12.35 8.57 -2.67
N GLN A 40 -11.23 8.80 -3.37
CA GLN A 40 -11.19 9.73 -4.51
C GLN A 40 -11.48 9.07 -5.87
N PHE A 41 -11.38 7.74 -5.96
CA PHE A 41 -11.44 6.99 -7.21
C PHE A 41 -12.56 5.96 -7.22
N ARG A 42 -12.99 5.58 -8.44
CA ARG A 42 -14.00 4.53 -8.67
C ARG A 42 -13.36 3.28 -9.26
N PRO A 43 -13.82 2.07 -8.89
CA PRO A 43 -13.29 0.84 -9.48
C PRO A 43 -13.52 0.75 -10.99
N SER A 44 -12.47 0.33 -11.70
CA SER A 44 -12.49 0.09 -13.15
C SER A 44 -13.30 -1.16 -13.55
N LEU A 45 -13.45 -1.38 -14.86
CA LEU A 45 -14.09 -2.60 -15.38
C LEU A 45 -13.36 -3.89 -14.94
N CYS A 46 -12.02 -3.85 -14.84
CA CYS A 46 -11.24 -5.01 -14.36
C CYS A 46 -11.58 -5.36 -12.91
N HIS A 47 -11.68 -4.36 -12.03
CA HIS A 47 -12.07 -4.59 -10.64
C HIS A 47 -13.47 -5.21 -10.53
N ARG A 48 -14.43 -4.70 -11.32
CA ARG A 48 -15.80 -5.22 -11.36
C ARG A 48 -15.87 -6.63 -11.95
N PHE A 49 -15.04 -6.93 -12.95
CA PHE A 49 -14.91 -8.26 -13.51
C PHE A 49 -14.38 -9.26 -12.46
N ILE A 50 -13.33 -8.90 -11.74
CA ILE A 50 -12.80 -9.73 -10.65
C ILE A 50 -13.85 -9.91 -9.55
N ALA A 51 -14.56 -8.85 -9.15
CA ALA A 51 -15.64 -8.94 -8.17
C ALA A 51 -16.78 -9.86 -8.64
N LEU A 52 -17.12 -9.85 -9.93
CA LEU A 52 -18.10 -10.78 -10.51
C LEU A 52 -17.62 -12.23 -10.43
N LEU A 53 -16.36 -12.50 -10.76
CA LEU A 53 -15.79 -13.85 -10.65
C LEU A 53 -15.75 -14.34 -9.20
N ASP A 54 -15.44 -13.44 -8.25
CA ASP A 54 -15.41 -13.76 -6.82
C ASP A 54 -16.82 -14.09 -6.31
N LYS A 55 -17.84 -13.31 -6.71
CA LYS A 55 -19.26 -13.60 -6.43
C LYS A 55 -19.75 -14.92 -7.02
N ARG A 56 -19.14 -15.39 -8.11
CA ARG A 56 -19.44 -16.69 -8.73
C ARG A 56 -18.55 -17.81 -8.21
N GLU A 57 -17.75 -17.54 -7.18
CA GLU A 57 -16.85 -18.49 -6.53
C GLU A 57 -15.84 -19.12 -7.51
N LYS A 58 -15.42 -18.33 -8.51
CA LYS A 58 -14.39 -18.71 -9.50
C LYS A 58 -13.02 -18.13 -9.20
N ILE A 59 -12.90 -17.27 -8.20
CA ILE A 59 -11.62 -16.71 -7.75
C ILE A 59 -11.13 -17.52 -6.55
N LEU A 60 -9.96 -18.16 -6.70
CA LEU A 60 -9.22 -18.67 -5.54
C LEU A 60 -8.66 -17.50 -4.72
N ARG A 61 -7.97 -16.58 -5.39
CA ARG A 61 -7.41 -15.35 -4.80
C ARG A 61 -7.15 -14.28 -5.87
N ASN A 62 -7.37 -13.02 -5.51
CA ASN A 62 -6.84 -11.87 -6.23
C ASN A 62 -5.60 -11.32 -5.51
N TYR A 63 -4.41 -11.58 -6.04
CA TYR A 63 -3.16 -10.97 -5.56
C TYR A 63 -2.94 -9.62 -6.24
N THR A 64 -3.06 -8.53 -5.48
CA THR A 64 -2.89 -7.17 -6.00
C THR A 64 -1.60 -6.53 -5.50
N GLN A 65 -0.90 -5.86 -6.42
CA GLN A 65 0.25 -5.00 -6.10
C GLN A 65 -0.18 -3.55 -5.82
N ASN A 66 -1.45 -3.23 -6.06
CA ASN A 66 -2.01 -1.91 -5.84
C ASN A 66 -2.15 -1.63 -4.35
N ILE A 67 -2.06 -0.34 -4.00
CA ILE A 67 -2.20 0.18 -2.64
C ILE A 67 -3.46 1.04 -2.47
N ASP A 68 -4.18 1.29 -3.57
CA ASP A 68 -5.32 2.22 -3.67
C ASP A 68 -6.64 1.70 -3.04
N THR A 69 -6.69 0.42 -2.65
CA THR A 69 -7.85 -0.27 -2.03
C THR A 69 -9.09 -0.41 -2.91
N LEU A 70 -9.00 -0.17 -4.23
CA LEU A 70 -10.15 -0.24 -5.12
C LEU A 70 -10.77 -1.63 -5.25
N GLU A 71 -10.02 -2.70 -4.96
CA GLU A 71 -10.54 -4.06 -4.89
C GLU A 71 -11.61 -4.20 -3.79
N GLN A 72 -11.39 -3.56 -2.64
CA GLN A 72 -12.35 -3.55 -1.53
C GLN A 72 -13.60 -2.75 -1.91
N VAL A 73 -13.42 -1.58 -2.54
CA VAL A 73 -14.53 -0.74 -3.02
C VAL A 73 -15.35 -1.47 -4.09
N ALA A 74 -14.71 -2.31 -4.92
CA ALA A 74 -15.40 -3.15 -5.90
C ALA A 74 -16.15 -4.34 -5.28
N GLY A 75 -15.92 -4.64 -3.99
CA GLY A 75 -16.51 -5.77 -3.29
C GLY A 75 -15.80 -7.10 -3.56
N VAL A 76 -14.52 -7.08 -3.92
CA VAL A 76 -13.69 -8.29 -3.97
C VAL A 76 -13.37 -8.72 -2.54
N GLN A 77 -13.82 -9.91 -2.14
CA GLN A 77 -13.63 -10.47 -0.82
C GLN A 77 -12.30 -11.22 -0.73
N ARG A 78 -11.97 -12.04 -1.75
CA ARG A 78 -10.78 -12.89 -1.77
C ARG A 78 -9.52 -12.14 -2.25
N VAL A 79 -9.28 -10.94 -1.72
CA VAL A 79 -8.13 -10.09 -2.09
C VAL A 79 -6.94 -10.28 -1.14
N MET A 80 -5.73 -10.30 -1.71
CA MET A 80 -4.46 -10.23 -0.99
C MET A 80 -3.68 -9.01 -1.48
N GLN A 81 -3.55 -8.00 -0.61
CA GLN A 81 -2.81 -6.78 -0.91
C GLN A 81 -1.33 -7.00 -0.62
N CYS A 82 -0.57 -7.43 -1.63
CA CYS A 82 0.80 -7.89 -1.48
C CYS A 82 1.71 -6.79 -0.90
N HIS A 83 1.48 -5.54 -1.30
CA HIS A 83 2.23 -4.37 -0.81
C HIS A 83 1.50 -3.62 0.31
N GLY A 84 0.57 -4.27 1.01
CA GLY A 84 -0.23 -3.59 2.03
C GLY A 84 -1.15 -2.53 1.42
N SER A 85 -1.60 -1.57 2.21
CA SER A 85 -2.55 -0.56 1.75
C SER A 85 -2.63 0.66 2.67
N PHE A 86 -3.38 1.67 2.23
CA PHE A 86 -3.72 2.82 3.06
C PHE A 86 -4.75 2.54 4.14
N ALA A 87 -5.27 1.31 4.30
CA ALA A 87 -6.36 1.02 5.24
C ALA A 87 -6.04 1.40 6.70
N THR A 88 -4.77 1.22 7.09
CA THR A 88 -4.29 1.51 8.44
C THR A 88 -2.90 2.14 8.39
N ALA A 89 -2.48 2.75 9.49
CA ALA A 89 -1.14 3.31 9.65
C ALA A 89 -0.55 2.93 10.99
N SER A 90 0.76 2.70 11.02
CA SER A 90 1.51 2.29 12.20
C SER A 90 2.63 3.26 12.51
N CYS A 91 2.82 3.58 13.80
CA CYS A 91 3.99 4.33 14.25
C CYS A 91 5.26 3.56 13.94
N LEU A 92 6.26 4.22 13.35
CA LEU A 92 7.57 3.60 13.08
C LEU A 92 8.26 3.05 14.33
N VAL A 93 8.04 3.69 15.49
CA VAL A 93 8.73 3.41 16.75
C VAL A 93 7.96 2.40 17.61
N CYS A 94 6.78 2.78 18.12
CA CYS A 94 6.04 1.95 19.08
C CYS A 94 5.04 0.97 18.44
N LYS A 95 4.93 0.97 17.09
CA LYS A 95 3.96 0.16 16.34
C LYS A 95 2.50 0.38 16.71
N HIS A 96 2.19 1.50 17.37
CA HIS A 96 0.80 1.89 17.60
C HIS A 96 0.09 2.04 16.26
N LYS A 97 -1.00 1.30 16.10
CA LYS A 97 -1.77 1.22 14.87
C LYS A 97 -3.06 2.04 14.98
N VAL A 98 -3.40 2.74 13.90
CA VAL A 98 -4.63 3.54 13.75
C VAL A 98 -5.26 3.27 12.39
N ASP A 99 -6.56 3.54 12.27
CA ASP A 99 -7.26 3.54 10.98
C ASP A 99 -6.80 4.72 10.11
N CYS A 100 -6.96 4.57 8.80
CA CYS A 100 -6.57 5.59 7.83
C CYS A 100 -7.16 6.98 8.16
N GLU A 101 -8.45 7.02 8.51
CA GLU A 101 -9.18 8.23 8.84
C GLU A 101 -8.53 9.05 9.96
N ALA A 102 -7.81 8.40 10.89
CA ALA A 102 -7.12 9.09 11.98
C ALA A 102 -5.95 9.97 11.51
N ILE A 103 -5.34 9.66 10.36
CA ILE A 103 -4.23 10.44 9.78
C ILE A 103 -4.64 11.20 8.51
N ARG A 104 -5.91 11.11 8.11
CA ARG A 104 -6.43 11.69 6.87
C ARG A 104 -6.27 13.20 6.86
N GLU A 105 -6.69 13.88 7.92
CA GLU A 105 -6.69 15.34 7.98
C GLU A 105 -5.27 15.90 7.83
N ASP A 106 -4.30 15.33 8.54
CA ASP A 106 -2.89 15.71 8.46
C ASP A 106 -2.36 15.58 7.02
N ILE A 107 -2.60 14.43 6.38
CA ILE A 107 -2.18 14.19 4.99
C ILE A 107 -2.78 15.22 4.02
N PHE A 108 -4.08 15.51 4.15
CA PHE A 108 -4.76 16.46 3.27
C PHE A 108 -4.29 17.91 3.47
N ARG A 109 -3.94 18.27 4.72
CA ARG A 109 -3.30 19.53 5.11
C ARG A 109 -1.80 19.59 4.80
N GLN A 110 -1.23 18.50 4.28
CA GLN A 110 0.20 18.38 3.97
C GLN A 110 1.09 18.52 5.23
N VAL A 111 0.58 18.05 6.35
CA VAL A 111 1.29 17.90 7.62
C VAL A 111 1.68 16.43 7.78
N VAL A 112 2.90 16.17 8.25
CA VAL A 112 3.37 14.80 8.52
C VAL A 112 2.66 14.29 9.78
N PRO A 113 1.90 13.19 9.73
CA PRO A 113 1.20 12.66 10.89
C PRO A 113 2.19 12.04 11.88
N HIS A 114 2.22 12.59 13.10
CA HIS A 114 3.07 12.09 14.19
C HIS A 114 2.29 11.18 15.14
N CYS A 115 3.02 10.28 15.79
CA CYS A 115 2.43 9.33 16.72
C CYS A 115 1.97 10.03 18.00
N PRO A 116 0.69 9.89 18.40
CA PRO A 116 0.17 10.52 19.61
C PRO A 116 0.73 9.93 20.91
N ARG A 117 1.38 8.76 20.85
CA ARG A 117 1.98 8.08 22.00
C ARG A 117 3.48 8.35 22.16
N CYS A 118 4.11 9.03 21.21
CA CYS A 118 5.56 9.21 21.14
C CYS A 118 5.94 10.69 20.93
N SER A 119 5.28 11.59 21.67
CA SER A 119 5.29 13.05 21.44
C SER A 119 6.69 13.71 21.45
N ASN A 120 7.69 13.04 22.02
CA ASN A 120 9.06 13.56 22.14
C ASN A 120 10.08 12.85 21.24
N ILE A 121 9.62 12.03 20.29
CA ILE A 121 10.48 11.28 19.37
C ILE A 121 10.28 11.85 17.96
N PRO A 122 11.23 12.62 17.41
CA PRO A 122 11.04 13.32 16.13
C PRO A 122 10.69 12.39 14.96
N PHE A 123 11.22 11.17 14.96
CA PHE A 123 11.01 10.16 13.93
C PHE A 123 9.81 9.24 14.22
N ALA A 124 9.00 9.52 15.24
CA ALA A 124 7.76 8.79 15.51
C ALA A 124 6.64 9.24 14.58
N ILE A 125 6.76 8.87 13.32
CA ILE A 125 5.82 9.15 12.24
C ILE A 125 4.81 8.01 12.11
N MET A 126 3.55 8.34 11.82
CA MET A 126 2.52 7.37 11.46
C MET A 126 2.64 7.05 9.97
N LYS A 127 3.26 5.91 9.66
CA LYS A 127 3.44 5.44 8.28
C LYS A 127 2.23 4.58 7.89
N PRO A 128 1.54 4.84 6.77
CA PRO A 128 0.57 3.90 6.22
C PRO A 128 1.17 2.50 6.08
N ASP A 129 0.36 1.46 6.31
CA ASP A 129 0.80 0.06 6.28
C ASP A 129 0.95 -0.46 4.84
N ILE A 130 1.74 0.27 4.06
CA ILE A 130 2.20 -0.04 2.71
C ILE A 130 3.63 -0.56 2.82
N VAL A 131 3.93 -1.65 2.13
CA VAL A 131 5.26 -2.24 2.10
C VAL A 131 6.17 -1.36 1.24
N PHE A 132 7.20 -0.80 1.87
CA PHE A 132 8.23 -0.02 1.20
C PHE A 132 9.37 -0.92 0.71
N PHE A 133 10.17 -0.45 -0.25
CA PHE A 133 11.43 -1.09 -0.60
C PHE A 133 12.32 -1.17 0.66
N GLY A 134 12.90 -2.35 0.87
CA GLY A 134 13.65 -2.69 2.08
C GLY A 134 12.79 -3.28 3.21
N GLU A 135 11.46 -3.29 3.09
CA GLU A 135 10.57 -3.98 4.03
C GLU A 135 10.19 -5.38 3.55
N ASN A 136 9.91 -6.28 4.50
CA ASN A 136 9.38 -7.60 4.20
C ASN A 136 7.90 -7.51 3.81
N LEU A 137 7.47 -8.42 2.93
CA LEU A 137 6.05 -8.59 2.64
C LEU A 137 5.29 -9.09 3.87
N PRO A 138 3.97 -8.86 3.93
CA PRO A 138 3.15 -9.34 5.04
C PRO A 138 3.21 -10.87 5.08
N GLU A 139 3.35 -11.47 6.27
CA GLU A 139 3.35 -12.93 6.39
C GLU A 139 2.09 -13.60 5.80
N ALA A 140 0.98 -12.87 5.79
CA ALA A 140 -0.28 -13.30 5.17
C ALA A 140 -0.09 -13.63 3.68
N PHE A 141 0.77 -12.89 2.97
CA PHE A 141 1.12 -13.17 1.58
C PHE A 141 1.81 -14.54 1.46
N HIS A 142 2.85 -14.80 2.25
CA HIS A 142 3.58 -16.07 2.21
C HIS A 142 2.69 -17.26 2.57
N ARG A 143 1.81 -17.10 3.56
CA ARG A 143 0.82 -18.12 3.94
C ARG A 143 -0.17 -18.40 2.82
N ALA A 144 -0.73 -17.34 2.22
CA ALA A 144 -1.67 -17.48 1.11
C ALA A 144 -1.02 -18.14 -0.10
N MET A 145 0.18 -17.70 -0.50
CA MET A 145 0.94 -18.29 -1.60
C MET A 145 1.25 -19.77 -1.35
N LYS A 146 1.68 -20.13 -0.13
CA LYS A 146 1.98 -21.53 0.22
C LYS A 146 0.74 -22.43 0.09
N LYS A 147 -0.44 -21.91 0.40
CA LYS A 147 -1.70 -22.64 0.28
C LYS A 147 -2.18 -22.69 -1.17
N ASP A 148 -2.23 -21.54 -1.84
CA ASP A 148 -2.90 -21.37 -3.12
C ASP A 148 -2.07 -21.98 -4.29
N LYS A 149 -0.74 -22.14 -4.13
CA LYS A 149 0.14 -22.66 -5.19
C LYS A 149 -0.22 -24.06 -5.70
N ASP A 150 -0.78 -24.91 -4.83
CA ASP A 150 -1.09 -26.32 -5.15
C ASP A 150 -2.59 -26.48 -5.53
N GLU A 151 -3.39 -25.42 -5.34
CA GLU A 151 -4.85 -25.41 -5.58
C GLU A 151 -5.23 -24.66 -6.87
N VAL A 152 -4.36 -23.78 -7.37
CA VAL A 152 -4.64 -22.96 -8.55
C VAL A 152 -4.62 -23.79 -9.83
N ASP A 153 -5.66 -23.62 -10.65
CA ASP A 153 -5.83 -24.27 -11.96
C ASP A 153 -5.65 -23.30 -13.15
N LEU A 154 -5.81 -21.99 -12.91
CA LEU A 154 -5.61 -20.92 -13.88
C LEU A 154 -5.02 -19.66 -13.24
N LEU A 155 -3.93 -19.14 -13.82
CA LEU A 155 -3.33 -17.86 -13.46
C LEU A 155 -3.60 -16.81 -14.53
N ILE A 156 -4.16 -15.67 -14.13
CA ILE A 156 -4.39 -14.51 -15.01
C ILE A 156 -3.62 -13.31 -14.46
N VAL A 157 -2.79 -12.69 -15.31
CA VAL A 157 -2.07 -11.46 -15.00
C VAL A 157 -2.72 -10.30 -15.74
N ILE A 158 -3.20 -9.28 -15.01
CA ILE A 158 -3.88 -8.11 -15.58
C ILE A 158 -3.16 -6.85 -15.12
N GLY A 159 -2.68 -6.04 -16.07
CA GLY A 159 -2.19 -4.69 -15.78
C GLY A 159 -0.90 -4.60 -14.94
N SER A 160 -0.11 -5.67 -14.87
CA SER A 160 1.21 -5.67 -14.21
C SER A 160 2.32 -6.05 -15.19
N SER A 161 3.46 -5.36 -15.08
CA SER A 161 4.68 -5.69 -15.83
C SER A 161 5.54 -6.76 -15.16
N LEU A 162 5.19 -7.18 -13.92
CA LEU A 162 5.94 -8.15 -13.12
C LEU A 162 7.45 -7.86 -12.97
N LYS A 163 7.83 -6.57 -13.01
CA LYS A 163 9.25 -6.15 -12.95
C LYS A 163 9.79 -6.07 -11.52
N VAL A 164 8.91 -5.91 -10.54
CA VAL A 164 9.27 -5.84 -9.13
C VAL A 164 9.37 -7.26 -8.59
N ARG A 165 10.59 -7.74 -8.34
CA ARG A 165 10.82 -9.01 -7.63
C ARG A 165 10.60 -8.79 -6.14
N GLN A 166 9.83 -9.68 -5.56
CA GLN A 166 9.36 -9.59 -4.18
C GLN A 166 10.24 -10.35 -3.18
N TRP A 167 11.54 -10.47 -3.50
CA TRP A 167 12.54 -11.17 -2.71
C TRP A 167 13.92 -10.62 -3.09
N ALA A 168 14.69 -10.18 -2.10
CA ALA A 168 16.13 -10.40 -2.19
C ALA A 168 16.34 -11.92 -2.14
N LEU A 169 17.21 -12.43 -3.01
CA LEU A 169 17.76 -13.78 -2.93
C LEU A 169 18.20 -14.11 -1.50
#